data_AF-A0A7Y2G111-F1
#
_entry.id   AF-A0A7Y2G111-F1
#
_cell.length_a   1.000
_cell.length_b   1.000
_cell.length_c   1.000
_cell.angle_alpha   90.00
_cell.angle_beta   90.00
_cell.angle_gamma   90.00
#
_symmetry.space_group_name_H-M   'P 1'
#
loop_
_entity.id
_entity.type
_entity.pdbx_description
1 polymer ?
#
loop_
_entity_poly.entity_id
_entity_poly.type
_entity_poly.pdbx_seq_one_letter_code
_entity_poly.pdbx_strand_id
1 'polypeptide(L)'
;MSTLKPTKKISRRQELRQDTVVTFSARVWDFVDKNRSIAYGVLGAIVLVVVGILGYQYLQAQRTAEAQEFLAPAVRLYEQGNYREALDGVGLQMGLTAIADEFGSTNAGNLAHFYAADALFRLGELD
;
A
#
# COMPACT_ATOMS: atom_id res chain seq x y z
N MET A 1 10.88 -44.83 47.79
CA MET A 1 9.70 -44.02 47.41
C MET A 1 9.80 -43.69 45.94
N SER A 2 9.01 -44.35 45.08
CA SER A 2 8.90 -43.95 43.67
C SER A 2 7.75 -42.95 43.56
N THR A 3 8.05 -41.70 43.26
CA THR A 3 7.05 -40.65 43.04
C THR A 3 6.56 -40.74 41.60
N LEU A 4 5.49 -41.52 41.38
CA LEU A 4 4.80 -41.52 40.09
C LEU A 4 4.13 -40.16 39.89
N LYS A 5 4.72 -39.35 39.01
CA LYS A 5 4.18 -38.07 38.56
C LYS A 5 2.91 -38.36 37.75
N PRO A 6 1.73 -37.79 38.10
CA PRO A 6 0.48 -38.18 37.49
C PRO A 6 0.44 -37.73 36.02
N THR A 7 0.11 -38.64 35.11
CA THR A 7 0.02 -38.35 33.68
C THR A 7 -1.18 -37.44 33.42
N LYS A 8 -0.92 -36.22 32.95
CA LYS A 8 -1.94 -35.23 32.59
C LYS A 8 -2.76 -35.78 31.42
N LYS A 9 -4.02 -36.17 31.66
CA LYS A 9 -4.95 -36.63 30.60
C LYS A 9 -5.24 -35.46 29.65
N ILE A 10 -4.62 -35.47 28.48
CA ILE A 10 -4.91 -34.52 27.39
C ILE A 10 -6.24 -34.93 26.76
N SER A 11 -7.07 -33.97 26.36
CA SER A 11 -8.36 -34.27 25.73
C SER A 11 -8.17 -34.87 24.32
N ARG A 12 -9.02 -35.82 23.92
CA ARG A 12 -8.98 -36.50 22.59
C ARG A 12 -8.92 -35.51 21.41
N ARG A 13 -9.54 -34.33 21.56
CA ARG A 13 -9.49 -33.24 20.57
C ARG A 13 -8.12 -32.59 20.47
N GLN A 14 -7.40 -32.45 21.58
CA GLN A 14 -6.02 -31.92 21.58
C GLN A 14 -5.03 -32.92 21.00
N GLU A 15 -5.21 -34.21 21.30
CA GLU A 15 -4.37 -35.29 20.74
C GLU A 15 -4.52 -35.35 19.21
N LEU A 16 -5.77 -35.41 18.70
CA LEU A 16 -6.04 -35.34 17.26
C LEU A 16 -5.50 -34.05 16.61
N ARG A 17 -5.57 -32.91 17.30
CA ARG A 17 -5.02 -31.64 16.80
C ARG A 17 -3.50 -31.67 16.77
N GLN A 18 -2.85 -32.20 17.80
CA GLN A 18 -1.41 -32.31 17.87
C GLN A 18 -0.90 -33.27 16.80
N ASP A 19 -1.54 -34.42 16.65
CA ASP A 19 -1.24 -35.37 15.58
C ASP A 19 -1.45 -34.74 14.21
N THR A 20 -2.56 -34.03 13.99
CA THR A 20 -2.81 -33.37 12.69
C THR A 20 -1.74 -32.33 12.37
N VAL A 21 -1.36 -31.49 13.34
CA VAL A 21 -0.33 -30.45 13.17
C VAL A 21 1.05 -31.05 12.96
N VAL A 22 1.41 -32.09 13.72
CA VAL A 22 2.70 -32.80 13.60
C VAL A 22 2.78 -33.58 12.29
N THR A 23 1.71 -34.25 11.88
CA THR A 23 1.68 -35.01 10.62
C THR A 23 1.73 -34.07 9.42
N PHE A 24 1.02 -32.93 9.51
CA PHE A 24 1.07 -31.89 8.49
C PHE A 24 2.47 -31.29 8.36
N SER A 25 3.09 -30.89 9.48
CA SER A 25 4.44 -30.33 9.45
C SER A 25 5.46 -31.33 8.91
N ALA A 26 5.38 -32.60 9.31
CA ALA A 26 6.25 -33.66 8.78
C ALA A 26 6.10 -33.84 7.26
N ARG A 27 4.86 -33.80 6.73
CA ARG A 27 4.63 -33.86 5.27
C ARG A 27 5.19 -32.64 4.53
N VAL A 28 5.06 -31.46 5.12
CA VAL A 28 5.64 -30.23 4.56
C VAL A 28 7.16 -30.34 4.52
N TRP A 29 7.79 -30.79 5.60
CA TRP A 29 9.25 -30.98 5.66
C TRP A 29 9.73 -32.01 4.64
N ASP A 30 9.07 -33.17 4.54
CA ASP A 30 9.42 -34.21 3.55
C ASP A 30 9.25 -33.70 2.10
N PHE A 31 8.22 -32.89 1.84
CA PHE A 31 8.03 -32.27 0.52
C PHE A 31 9.10 -31.23 0.19
N VAL A 32 9.46 -30.37 1.15
CA VAL A 32 10.53 -29.37 0.99
C VAL A 32 11.87 -30.07 0.78
N ASP A 33 12.14 -31.15 1.50
CA ASP A 33 13.41 -31.88 1.40
C ASP A 33 13.57 -32.62 0.06
N LYS A 34 12.48 -33.17 -0.46
CA LYS A 34 12.44 -33.80 -1.79
C LYS A 34 12.50 -32.78 -2.93
N ASN A 35 11.99 -31.57 -2.72
CA ASN A 35 11.86 -30.53 -3.76
C ASN A 35 12.61 -29.25 -3.41
N ARG A 36 13.80 -29.36 -2.79
CA ARG A 36 14.57 -28.22 -2.27
C ARG A 36 14.73 -27.09 -3.30
N SER A 37 15.05 -27.41 -4.56
CA SER A 37 15.21 -26.41 -5.63
C SER A 37 13.92 -25.61 -5.89
N ILE A 38 12.78 -26.29 -5.97
CA ILE A 38 11.46 -25.66 -6.16
C ILE A 38 11.09 -24.87 -4.91
N ALA A 39 11.34 -25.40 -3.72
CA ALA A 39 11.05 -24.71 -2.46
C ALA A 39 11.82 -23.39 -2.33
N TYR A 40 13.11 -23.38 -2.64
CA TYR A 40 13.90 -22.16 -2.69
C TYR A 40 13.46 -21.21 -3.81
N GLY A 41 13.06 -21.71 -4.97
CA GLY A 41 12.51 -20.91 -6.06
C GLY A 41 11.22 -20.18 -5.66
N VAL A 42 10.29 -20.89 -5.01
CA VAL A 42 9.04 -20.32 -4.50
C VAL A 42 9.32 -19.31 -3.39
N LEU A 43 10.22 -19.62 -2.46
CA LEU A 43 10.61 -18.68 -1.40
C LEU A 43 11.22 -17.40 -2.00
N GLY A 44 12.12 -17.54 -2.98
CA GLY A 44 12.70 -16.40 -3.71
C GLY A 44 11.64 -15.56 -4.43
N ALA A 45 10.67 -16.20 -5.09
CA ALA A 45 9.57 -15.50 -5.74
C ALA A 45 8.71 -14.71 -4.75
N ILE A 46 8.39 -15.28 -3.58
CA ILE A 46 7.66 -14.58 -2.52
C ILE A 46 8.45 -13.35 -2.04
N VAL A 47 9.75 -13.49 -1.79
CA VAL A 47 10.60 -12.37 -1.37
C VAL A 47 10.60 -11.27 -2.43
N LEU A 48 10.73 -11.62 -3.72
CA LEU A 48 10.68 -10.64 -4.81
C LEU A 48 9.34 -9.90 -4.86
N VAL A 49 8.21 -10.60 -4.69
CA VAL A 49 6.88 -9.98 -4.64
C VAL A 49 6.77 -9.02 -3.47
N VAL A 50 7.22 -9.42 -2.27
CA VAL A 50 7.17 -8.57 -1.08
C VAL A 50 8.03 -7.31 -1.26
N VAL A 51 9.26 -7.45 -1.77
CA VAL A 51 10.14 -6.32 -2.07
C VAL A 51 9.52 -5.41 -3.12
N GLY A 52 8.90 -5.97 -4.17
CA GLY A 52 8.21 -5.21 -5.21
C GLY A 52 7.05 -4.37 -4.64
N ILE A 53 6.22 -4.95 -3.77
CA ILE A 53 5.11 -4.25 -3.13
C ILE A 53 5.61 -3.14 -2.22
N LEU A 54 6.60 -3.40 -1.36
CA LEU A 54 7.15 -2.41 -0.44
C LEU A 54 7.84 -1.26 -1.19
N GLY A 55 8.60 -1.58 -2.23
CA GLY A 55 9.24 -0.58 -3.09
C GLY A 55 8.23 0.32 -3.77
N TYR A 56 7.16 -0.26 -4.33
CA TYR A 56 6.08 0.52 -4.93
C TYR A 56 5.38 1.43 -3.92
N GLN A 57 5.07 0.93 -2.73
CA GLN A 57 4.46 1.73 -1.66
C GLN A 57 5.36 2.89 -1.22
N TYR A 58 6.66 2.67 -1.11
CA TYR A 58 7.62 3.72 -0.75
C TYR A 58 7.67 4.84 -1.79
N LEU A 59 7.73 4.49 -3.07
CA LEU A 59 7.71 5.48 -4.17
C LEU A 59 6.40 6.25 -4.19
N GLN A 60 5.26 5.60 -3.97
CA GLN A 60 3.98 6.29 -3.88
C GLN A 60 3.85 7.20 -2.66
N ALA A 61 4.41 6.80 -1.51
CA ALA A 61 4.41 7.64 -0.32
C ALA A 61 5.18 8.94 -0.56
N GLN A 62 6.35 8.88 -1.20
CA GLN A 62 7.12 10.07 -1.57
C GLN A 62 6.35 10.98 -2.52
N ARG A 63 5.82 10.43 -3.63
CA ARG A 63 5.01 11.19 -4.59
C ARG A 63 3.78 11.84 -3.94
N THR A 64 3.15 11.15 -2.99
CA THR A 64 1.97 11.68 -2.29
C THR A 64 2.35 12.86 -1.39
N ALA A 65 3.48 12.79 -0.69
CA ALA A 65 3.96 13.88 0.15
C ALA A 65 4.33 15.12 -0.69
N GLU A 66 5.05 14.92 -1.78
CA GLU A 66 5.40 15.96 -2.73
C GLU A 66 4.16 16.61 -3.36
N ALA A 67 3.19 15.80 -3.81
CA ALA A 67 1.92 16.29 -4.35
C ALA A 67 1.14 17.14 -3.34
N GLN A 68 1.16 16.78 -2.05
CA GLN A 68 0.50 17.57 -1.00
C GLN A 68 1.17 18.93 -0.80
N GLU A 69 2.50 18.99 -0.92
CA GLU A 69 3.26 20.24 -0.80
C GLU A 69 2.90 21.22 -1.92
N PHE A 70 2.75 20.74 -3.16
CA PHE A 70 2.30 21.56 -4.29
C PHE A 70 0.80 21.88 -4.25
N LEU A 71 -0.03 20.96 -3.76
CA LEU A 71 -1.48 21.16 -3.68
C LEU A 71 -1.85 22.27 -2.69
N ALA A 72 -1.18 22.33 -1.53
CA ALA A 72 -1.52 23.29 -0.48
C ALA A 72 -1.55 24.77 -0.95
N PRO A 73 -0.53 25.33 -1.65
CA PRO A 73 -0.60 26.68 -2.17
C PRO A 73 -1.66 26.86 -3.25
N ALA A 74 -1.82 25.90 -4.16
CA ALA A 74 -2.81 25.98 -5.23
C ALA A 74 -4.25 26.02 -4.68
N VAL A 75 -4.56 25.21 -3.68
CA VAL A 75 -5.86 25.24 -2.98
C VAL A 75 -6.06 26.57 -2.24
N ARG A 76 -5.02 27.15 -1.63
CA ARG A 76 -5.14 28.48 -1.00
C ARG A 76 -5.53 29.57 -2.00
N LEU A 77 -4.95 29.56 -3.21
CA LEU A 77 -5.32 30.49 -4.27
C LEU A 77 -6.78 30.28 -4.70
N TYR A 78 -7.19 29.02 -4.82
CA TYR A 78 -8.58 28.66 -5.15
C TYR A 78 -9.55 29.16 -4.06
N GLU A 79 -9.23 28.97 -2.77
CA GLU A 79 -10.05 29.42 -1.65
C GLU A 79 -10.16 30.95 -1.56
N GLN A 80 -9.15 31.67 -2.05
CA GLN A 80 -9.16 33.13 -2.17
C GLN A 80 -10.00 33.63 -3.35
N GLY A 81 -10.49 32.73 -4.21
CA GLY A 81 -11.26 33.06 -5.41
C GLY A 81 -10.40 33.33 -6.64
N ASN A 82 -9.07 33.19 -6.55
CA ASN A 82 -8.15 33.37 -7.67
C ASN A 82 -8.11 32.10 -8.53
N TYR A 83 -9.24 31.75 -9.16
CA TYR A 83 -9.41 30.47 -9.87
C TYR A 83 -8.43 30.29 -11.03
N ARG A 84 -8.15 31.33 -11.80
CA ARG A 84 -7.20 31.29 -12.92
C ARG A 84 -5.77 31.02 -12.45
N GLU A 85 -5.33 31.73 -11.42
CA GLU A 85 -4.00 31.53 -10.81
C GLU A 85 -3.88 30.17 -10.12
N ALA A 86 -4.96 29.70 -9.50
CA ALA A 86 -4.99 28.35 -8.94
C ALA A 86 -4.86 27.27 -10.01
N LEU A 87 -5.48 27.45 -11.18
CA LEU A 87 -5.41 26.50 -12.30
C LEU A 87 -4.03 26.47 -12.95
N ASP A 88 -3.50 27.65 -13.27
CA ASP A 88 -2.29 27.81 -14.08
C ASP A 88 -1.00 27.80 -13.23
N GLY A 89 -1.11 28.15 -11.95
CA GLY A 89 0.02 28.37 -11.05
C GLY A 89 0.55 29.80 -11.11
N VAL A 90 1.47 30.12 -10.18
CA VAL A 90 2.07 31.46 -10.06
C VAL A 90 3.56 31.36 -9.81
N GLY A 91 4.36 31.88 -10.73
CA GLY A 91 5.82 31.89 -10.62
C GLY A 91 6.40 30.47 -10.58
N LEU A 92 6.95 30.08 -9.42
CA LEU A 92 7.49 28.74 -9.19
C LEU A 92 6.47 27.76 -8.58
N GLN A 93 5.24 28.22 -8.31
CA GLN A 93 4.19 27.37 -7.74
C GLN A 93 3.41 26.68 -8.84
N MET A 94 3.25 25.37 -8.70
CA MET A 94 2.48 24.54 -9.61
C MET A 94 0.97 24.83 -9.49
N GLY A 95 0.28 24.88 -10.63
CA GLY A 95 -1.17 25.00 -10.71
C GLY A 95 -1.90 23.68 -10.52
N LEU A 96 -3.19 23.73 -10.20
CA LEU A 96 -4.06 22.57 -9.99
C LEU A 96 -4.08 21.63 -11.20
N THR A 97 -4.03 22.17 -12.43
CA THR A 97 -4.00 21.37 -13.67
C THR A 97 -2.73 20.53 -13.76
N ALA A 98 -1.56 21.16 -13.59
CA ALA A 98 -0.27 20.48 -13.57
C ALA A 98 -0.18 19.44 -12.45
N ILE A 99 -0.71 19.74 -11.25
CA ILE A 99 -0.73 18.80 -10.13
C ILE A 99 -1.62 17.59 -10.46
N ALA A 100 -2.77 17.80 -11.10
CA ALA A 100 -3.66 16.73 -11.52
C ALA A 100 -2.99 15.80 -12.54
N ASP A 101 -2.26 16.37 -13.50
CA ASP A 101 -1.58 15.61 -14.56
C ASP A 101 -0.35 14.85 -14.03
N GLU A 102 0.49 15.50 -13.22
CA GLU A 102 1.75 14.92 -12.75
C GLU A 102 1.58 13.96 -11.56
N PHE A 103 0.61 14.26 -10.70
CA PHE A 103 0.36 13.51 -9.46
C PHE A 103 -0.99 12.78 -9.43
N GLY A 104 -1.65 12.55 -10.57
CA GLY A 104 -2.97 11.89 -10.66
C GLY A 104 -3.04 10.48 -10.06
N SER A 105 -1.91 9.79 -9.89
CA SER A 105 -1.84 8.50 -9.19
C SER A 105 -1.95 8.61 -7.67
N THR A 106 -1.91 9.83 -7.12
CA THR A 106 -1.95 10.14 -5.69
C THR A 106 -3.31 10.71 -5.29
N ASN A 107 -3.64 10.64 -4.01
CA ASN A 107 -4.86 11.27 -3.50
C ASN A 107 -4.86 12.80 -3.68
N ALA A 108 -3.69 13.43 -3.59
CA ALA A 108 -3.56 14.88 -3.77
C ALA A 108 -3.77 15.30 -5.23
N GLY A 109 -3.27 14.54 -6.20
CA GLY A 109 -3.54 14.80 -7.62
C GLY A 109 -5.02 14.61 -7.99
N ASN A 110 -5.67 13.58 -7.45
CA ASN A 110 -7.12 13.41 -7.63
C ASN A 110 -7.92 14.57 -7.03
N LEU A 111 -7.48 15.09 -5.88
CA LEU A 111 -8.10 16.27 -5.28
C LEU A 111 -7.84 17.53 -6.11
N ALA A 112 -6.61 17.69 -6.65
CA ALA A 112 -6.27 18.76 -7.57
C ALA A 112 -7.18 18.73 -8.81
N HIS A 113 -7.42 17.55 -9.37
CA HIS A 113 -8.30 17.36 -10.53
C HIS A 113 -9.73 17.81 -10.24
N PHE A 114 -10.26 17.52 -9.04
CA PHE A 114 -11.57 18.00 -8.61
C PHE A 114 -11.60 19.53 -8.50
N TYR A 115 -10.63 20.13 -7.80
CA TYR A 115 -10.54 21.58 -7.66
C TYR A 115 -10.33 22.28 -8.99
N ALA A 116 -9.57 21.69 -9.91
CA ALA A 116 -9.37 22.22 -11.25
C ALA A 116 -10.69 22.25 -12.04
N ALA A 117 -11.44 21.14 -12.04
CA ALA A 117 -12.74 21.08 -12.70
C ALA A 117 -13.73 22.11 -12.13
N ASP A 118 -13.77 22.27 -10.81
CA ASP A 118 -14.64 23.26 -10.16
C ASP A 118 -14.17 24.71 -10.41
N ALA A 119 -12.86 24.96 -10.44
CA ALA A 119 -12.30 26.26 -10.81
C ALA A 119 -12.67 26.65 -12.25
N LEU A 120 -12.57 25.71 -13.20
CA LEU A 120 -13.00 25.90 -14.58
C LEU A 120 -14.50 26.19 -14.67
N PHE A 121 -15.32 25.48 -13.89
CA PHE A 121 -16.76 25.75 -13.81
C PHE A 121 -17.04 27.18 -13.36
N ARG A 122 -16.34 27.65 -12.32
CA ARG A 122 -16.52 29.00 -11.78
C ARG A 122 -16.06 30.10 -12.72
N LEU A 123 -15.08 29.82 -13.56
CA LEU A 123 -14.65 30.70 -14.64
C LEU A 123 -15.60 30.67 -15.85
N GLY A 124 -16.49 29.67 -15.92
CA GLY A 124 -17.37 29.46 -17.07
C GLY A 124 -16.65 28.85 -18.28
N GLU A 125 -15.51 28.19 -18.04
CA GLU A 125 -14.62 27.61 -19.05
C GLU A 125 -14.75 26.08 -19.14
N LEU A 126 -15.81 25.51 -18.56
CA LEU A 126 -16.16 24.12 -18.82
C LEU A 126 -16.81 24.02 -20.21
N ASP A 127 -16.01 23.63 -21.20
CA ASP A 127 -16.47 23.18 -22.52
C ASP A 127 -16.83 21.67 -22.52
#